data_AF-A0A6G2I606-F1
#
_entry.id   AF-A0A6G2I606-F1
#
_cell.length_a   1.000
_cell.length_b   1.000
_cell.length_c   1.000
_cell.angle_alpha   90.00
_cell.angle_beta   90.00
_cell.angle_gamma   90.00
#
_symmetry.space_group_name_H-M   'P 1'
#
loop_
_entity.id
_entity.type
_entity.pdbx_description
1 polymer ?
#
loop_
_entity_poly.entity_id
_entity_poly.type
_entity_poly.pdbx_seq_one_letter_code
_entity_poly.pdbx_strand_id
1 'polypeptide(L)'
;MGSVRKASAWLGLVDDNDDERYYDDDYSEGTEPGEAWVTDPRVKVATDVAEEKGRRIGTVTPDSFRDARAIGEMFRDGVPVIMNLTAMEASDAKRVVDFAAGLIFGLRGSIDRVSNRVFLLTPADTEIVNGDPAPHRTDGFFNQS
;
A
#
# COMPACT_ATOMS: atom_id res chain seq x y z
N MET A 1 32.25 -46.19 0.03
CA MET A 1 31.83 -46.48 -1.36
C MET A 1 30.30 -46.54 -1.36
N GLY A 2 29.52 -45.74 -2.08
CA GLY A 2 29.84 -44.73 -3.08
C GLY A 2 28.91 -43.52 -2.95
N SER A 3 29.53 -42.35 -2.94
CA SER A 3 28.92 -41.03 -3.10
C SER A 3 28.87 -40.70 -4.57
N VAL A 4 27.69 -40.70 -5.21
CA VAL A 4 27.48 -39.86 -6.42
C VAL A 4 26.01 -39.63 -6.85
N ARG A 5 25.00 -40.35 -6.33
CA ARG A 5 23.63 -40.22 -6.88
C ARG A 5 22.88 -38.92 -6.54
N LYS A 6 23.36 -38.09 -5.60
CA LYS A 6 22.59 -36.90 -5.16
C LYS A 6 22.94 -35.59 -5.89
N ALA A 7 23.93 -35.57 -6.77
CA ALA A 7 24.25 -34.36 -7.55
C ALA A 7 23.46 -34.24 -8.87
N SER A 8 22.92 -35.35 -9.40
CA SER A 8 22.24 -35.35 -10.71
C SER A 8 20.82 -34.78 -10.69
N ALA A 9 20.18 -34.72 -9.52
CA ALA A 9 18.84 -34.11 -9.38
C ALA A 9 18.89 -32.56 -9.34
N TRP A 10 20.07 -31.97 -9.13
CA TRP A 10 20.26 -30.52 -9.03
C TRP A 10 20.68 -29.84 -10.35
N LEU A 11 21.01 -30.61 -11.40
CA LEU A 11 21.47 -30.06 -12.69
C LEU A 11 20.49 -30.26 -13.87
N GLY A 12 19.22 -30.59 -13.61
CA GLY A 12 18.16 -30.46 -14.62
C GLY A 12 18.46 -31.17 -15.95
N LEU A 13 19.06 -32.36 -15.89
CA LEU A 13 19.39 -33.17 -17.06
C LEU A 13 18.78 -34.56 -16.86
N VAL A 14 17.48 -34.68 -17.14
CA VAL A 14 16.89 -35.74 -17.98
C VAL A 14 15.57 -35.17 -18.50
N ASP A 15 15.60 -34.80 -19.77
CA ASP A 15 14.44 -34.74 -20.65
C ASP A 15 14.13 -36.20 -21.04
N ASP A 16 12.89 -36.64 -20.83
CA ASP A 16 12.20 -37.63 -21.67
C ASP A 16 10.81 -37.93 -21.07
N ASN A 17 9.82 -37.30 -21.70
CA ASN A 17 8.62 -37.93 -22.27
C ASN A 17 7.44 -38.40 -21.39
N ASP A 18 6.28 -38.17 -21.98
CA ASP A 18 4.95 -38.78 -21.77
C ASP A 18 4.07 -38.23 -20.63
N ASP A 19 3.46 -37.09 -20.93
CA ASP A 19 2.01 -36.90 -21.11
C ASP A 19 0.99 -37.83 -20.38
N GLU A 20 -0.04 -37.15 -19.85
CA GLU A 20 -1.39 -37.65 -19.50
C GLU A 20 -1.56 -38.50 -18.23
N ARG A 21 -2.26 -37.94 -17.23
CA ARG A 21 -3.67 -38.32 -16.91
C ARG A 21 -4.22 -37.75 -15.58
N TYR A 22 -5.36 -37.06 -15.74
CA TYR A 22 -6.62 -37.13 -14.98
C TYR A 22 -6.69 -36.92 -13.44
N TYR A 23 -7.32 -35.79 -13.08
CA TYR A 23 -8.41 -35.58 -12.10
C TYR A 23 -8.69 -36.60 -10.97
N ASP A 24 -8.60 -36.05 -9.75
CA ASP A 24 -9.72 -35.84 -8.81
C ASP A 24 -9.84 -36.71 -7.54
N ASP A 25 -10.05 -35.93 -6.48
CA ASP A 25 -10.69 -36.11 -5.19
C ASP A 25 -10.23 -37.08 -4.08
N ASP A 26 -10.28 -36.47 -2.89
CA ASP A 26 -10.72 -36.94 -1.59
C ASP A 26 -9.96 -38.07 -0.87
N TYR A 27 -9.20 -37.72 0.18
CA TYR A 27 -9.11 -38.52 1.41
C TYR A 27 -8.86 -37.69 2.66
N SER A 28 -9.67 -38.05 3.65
CA SER A 28 -9.85 -37.55 5.00
C SER A 28 -8.84 -38.12 6.03
N GLU A 29 -8.66 -37.31 7.08
CA GLU A 29 -8.55 -37.67 8.51
C GLU A 29 -7.37 -38.53 9.02
N GLY A 30 -6.67 -38.03 10.04
CA GLY A 30 -5.75 -38.85 10.83
C GLY A 30 -4.70 -38.11 11.66
N THR A 31 -5.17 -37.45 12.71
CA THR A 31 -4.50 -37.01 13.95
C THR A 31 -3.21 -37.75 14.36
N GLU A 32 -2.26 -37.03 14.99
CA GLU A 32 -1.67 -37.28 16.33
C GLU A 32 -0.50 -36.30 16.62
N PRO A 33 -0.17 -36.04 17.91
CA PRO A 33 -0.08 -34.68 18.45
C PRO A 33 1.35 -34.27 18.84
N GLY A 34 1.59 -32.97 18.96
CA GLY A 34 2.87 -32.47 19.46
C GLY A 34 2.90 -30.98 19.76
N GLU A 35 2.95 -30.68 21.06
CA GLU A 35 3.38 -29.42 21.69
C GLU A 35 2.33 -28.30 21.83
N ALA A 36 1.65 -28.35 22.97
CA ALA A 36 0.85 -27.24 23.50
C ALA A 36 1.77 -26.11 23.96
N TRP A 37 1.87 -25.06 23.15
CA TRP A 37 2.41 -23.77 23.58
C TRP A 37 1.46 -23.15 24.61
N VAL A 38 1.93 -23.01 25.85
CA VAL A 38 1.19 -22.25 26.88
C VAL A 38 1.39 -20.76 26.58
N THR A 39 0.41 -20.15 25.93
CA THR A 39 0.36 -18.69 25.74
C THR A 39 -0.07 -18.02 27.05
N ASP A 40 0.70 -17.04 27.51
CA ASP A 40 0.31 -16.16 28.62
C ASP A 40 -1.08 -15.55 28.31
N PRO A 41 -2.09 -15.71 29.20
CA PRO A 41 -3.46 -15.24 28.96
C PRO A 41 -3.59 -13.71 28.85
N ARG A 42 -2.51 -12.94 28.99
CA ARG A 42 -2.49 -11.49 28.75
C ARG A 42 -2.15 -11.08 27.33
N VAL A 43 -1.67 -11.97 26.48
CA VAL A 43 -1.38 -11.64 25.08
C VAL A 43 -2.64 -11.86 24.25
N LYS A 44 -3.48 -10.83 24.18
CA LYS A 44 -4.52 -10.74 23.15
C LYS A 44 -3.81 -10.48 21.82
N VAL A 45 -3.51 -11.54 21.07
CA VAL A 45 -3.23 -11.42 19.63
C VAL A 45 -4.55 -11.06 18.96
N ALA A 46 -4.87 -9.77 19.01
CA ALA A 46 -5.97 -9.20 18.30
C ALA A 46 -5.58 -9.17 16.81
N THR A 47 -6.04 -10.18 16.06
CA THR A 47 -6.49 -10.00 14.67
C THR A 47 -5.60 -9.13 13.76
N ASP A 48 -4.32 -9.44 13.62
CA ASP A 48 -3.39 -8.73 12.72
C ASP A 48 -3.70 -8.90 11.21
N VAL A 49 -4.75 -9.64 10.84
CA VAL A 49 -5.20 -9.77 9.44
C VAL A 49 -6.19 -8.68 9.00
N ALA A 50 -6.61 -7.79 9.90
CA ALA A 50 -7.48 -6.65 9.59
C ALA A 50 -6.76 -5.29 9.51
N GLU A 51 -5.47 -5.20 9.89
CA GLU A 51 -4.81 -3.91 10.15
C GLU A 51 -3.81 -3.40 9.09
N GLU A 52 -3.66 -4.03 7.91
CA GLU A 52 -2.80 -3.47 6.84
C GLU A 52 -3.53 -2.58 5.82
N LYS A 53 -4.87 -2.55 5.82
CA LYS A 53 -5.64 -1.72 4.87
C LYS A 53 -5.74 -0.23 5.27
N GLY A 54 -5.24 0.15 6.45
CA GLY A 54 -5.66 1.39 7.13
C GLY A 54 -4.85 2.67 6.90
N ARG A 55 -3.72 2.66 6.17
CA ARG A 55 -2.85 3.87 6.08
C ARG A 55 -2.09 3.99 4.76
N ARG A 56 -2.80 4.16 3.64
CA ARG A 56 -2.17 4.44 2.33
C ARG A 56 -2.45 5.87 1.91
N ILE A 57 -1.44 6.52 1.34
CA ILE A 57 -1.56 7.84 0.70
C ILE A 57 -1.12 7.67 -0.76
N GLY A 58 -1.99 8.04 -1.69
CA GLY A 58 -1.69 8.04 -3.12
C GLY A 58 -0.86 9.28 -3.47
N THR A 59 0.08 9.14 -4.40
CA THR A 59 0.77 10.29 -4.99
C THR A 59 0.71 10.17 -6.50
N VAL A 60 0.30 11.23 -7.18
CA VAL A 60 0.22 11.29 -8.65
C VAL A 60 0.95 12.53 -9.12
N THR A 61 1.87 12.32 -10.06
CA THR A 61 2.54 13.39 -10.82
C THR A 61 2.06 13.28 -12.26
N PRO A 62 0.86 13.79 -12.58
CA PRO A 62 0.28 13.65 -13.92
C PRO A 62 1.10 14.41 -14.96
N ASP A 63 1.18 13.85 -16.17
CA ASP A 63 1.76 14.51 -17.34
C ASP A 63 0.68 15.14 -18.23
N SER A 64 -0.56 14.66 -18.09
CA SER A 64 -1.68 15.07 -18.92
C SER A 64 -3.01 15.01 -18.15
N PHE A 65 -4.04 15.66 -18.69
CA PHE A 65 -5.37 15.64 -18.08
C PHE A 65 -5.99 14.23 -17.98
N ARG A 66 -5.55 13.26 -18.79
CA ARG A 66 -6.09 11.89 -18.78
C ARG A 66 -5.82 11.18 -17.45
N ASP A 67 -4.71 11.51 -16.80
CA ASP A 67 -4.28 10.94 -15.52
C ASP A 67 -5.20 11.35 -14.36
N ALA A 68 -6.02 12.38 -14.54
CA ALA A 68 -7.01 12.81 -13.55
C ALA A 68 -7.95 11.66 -13.15
N ARG A 69 -8.19 10.70 -14.05
CA ARG A 69 -8.97 9.49 -13.74
C ARG A 69 -8.39 8.71 -12.55
N ALA A 70 -7.08 8.47 -12.54
CA ALA A 70 -6.43 7.69 -11.48
C ALA A 70 -6.53 8.40 -10.12
N ILE A 71 -6.44 9.73 -10.12
CA ILE A 71 -6.66 10.56 -8.92
C ILE A 71 -8.08 10.33 -8.38
N GLY A 72 -9.09 10.39 -9.26
CA GLY A 72 -10.48 10.20 -8.88
C GLY A 72 -10.81 8.79 -8.39
N GLU A 73 -10.21 7.76 -8.99
CA GLU A 73 -10.39 6.37 -8.54
C GLU A 73 -9.83 6.17 -7.13
N MET A 74 -8.59 6.59 -6.88
CA MET A 74 -7.99 6.51 -5.53
C MET A 74 -8.78 7.30 -4.49
N PHE A 75 -9.17 8.54 -4.83
CA PHE A 75 -9.92 9.39 -3.91
C PHE A 75 -11.30 8.80 -3.56
N ARG A 76 -11.99 8.21 -4.53
CA ARG A 76 -13.26 7.52 -4.31
C ARG A 76 -13.11 6.26 -3.44
N ASP A 77 -11.95 5.62 -3.49
CA ASP A 77 -11.63 4.45 -2.67
C ASP A 77 -11.18 4.83 -1.24
N GLY A 78 -11.32 6.11 -0.85
CA GLY A 78 -10.98 6.60 0.49
C GLY A 78 -9.48 6.84 0.70
N VAL A 79 -8.69 6.87 -0.37
CA VAL A 79 -7.25 7.12 -0.29
C VAL A 79 -6.96 8.62 -0.45
N PRO A 80 -6.30 9.28 0.53
CA PRO A 80 -5.82 10.64 0.36
C PRO A 80 -4.80 10.73 -0.78
N VAL A 81 -4.87 11.77 -1.62
CA VAL A 81 -4.03 11.87 -2.82
C VAL A 81 -3.23 13.16 -2.83
N ILE A 82 -1.90 13.04 -2.89
CA ILE A 82 -1.00 14.14 -3.23
C ILE A 82 -0.92 14.25 -4.75
N MET A 83 -1.29 15.40 -5.29
CA MET A 83 -1.31 15.71 -6.71
C MET A 83 -0.24 16.75 -7.03
N ASN A 84 0.82 16.32 -7.72
CA ASN A 84 1.94 17.18 -8.11
C ASN A 84 1.80 17.61 -9.59
N LEU A 85 1.37 18.85 -9.80
CA LEU A 85 1.12 19.43 -11.12
C LEU A 85 2.31 20.28 -11.65
N THR A 86 3.49 20.14 -11.05
CA THR A 86 4.66 20.98 -11.38
C THR A 86 5.11 20.83 -12.84
N ALA A 87 5.04 19.61 -13.38
CA ALA A 87 5.45 19.28 -14.74
C ALA A 87 4.37 19.59 -15.81
N MET A 88 3.14 19.91 -15.40
CA MET A 88 2.04 20.14 -16.33
C MET A 88 2.07 21.56 -16.92
N GLU A 89 1.50 21.70 -18.11
CA GLU A 89 1.12 23.00 -18.66
C GLU A 89 0.03 23.68 -17.82
N ALA A 90 0.00 25.02 -17.81
CA ALA A 90 -0.88 25.76 -16.91
C ALA A 90 -2.37 25.49 -17.18
N SER A 91 -2.75 25.35 -18.45
CA SER A 91 -4.12 25.05 -18.88
C SER A 91 -4.58 23.68 -18.42
N ASP A 92 -3.76 22.64 -18.58
CA ASP A 92 -4.12 21.29 -18.15
C ASP A 92 -4.07 21.14 -16.63
N ALA A 93 -3.10 21.76 -15.95
CA ALA A 93 -3.09 21.79 -14.49
C ALA A 93 -4.38 22.40 -13.92
N LYS A 94 -4.87 23.51 -14.50
CA LYS A 94 -6.16 24.10 -14.12
C LYS A 94 -7.31 23.10 -14.30
N ARG A 95 -7.35 22.38 -15.42
CA ARG A 95 -8.39 21.38 -15.67
C ARG A 95 -8.37 20.24 -14.66
N VAL A 96 -7.18 19.77 -14.26
CA VAL A 96 -7.05 18.74 -13.21
C VAL A 96 -7.53 19.28 -11.86
N VAL A 97 -7.24 20.54 -11.51
CA VAL A 97 -7.76 21.17 -10.29
C VAL A 97 -9.29 21.33 -10.35
N ASP A 98 -9.86 21.75 -11.47
CA ASP A 98 -11.31 21.87 -11.65
C ASP A 98 -12.00 20.49 -11.54
N PHE A 99 -11.36 19.42 -12.06
CA PHE A 99 -11.81 18.04 -11.86
C PHE A 99 -11.78 17.63 -10.38
N ALA A 100 -10.69 17.92 -9.67
CA ALA A 100 -10.56 17.65 -8.24
C ALA A 100 -11.63 18.39 -7.42
N ALA A 101 -11.91 19.65 -7.74
CA ALA A 101 -12.98 20.42 -7.11
C ALA A 101 -14.36 19.73 -7.27
N GLY A 102 -14.62 19.13 -8.43
CA GLY A 102 -15.81 18.29 -8.65
C GLY A 102 -15.88 17.06 -7.74
N LEU A 103 -14.76 16.35 -7.57
CA LEU A 103 -14.68 15.19 -6.66
C LEU A 103 -14.94 15.60 -5.21
N ILE A 104 -14.29 16.67 -4.76
CA ILE A 104 -14.39 17.20 -3.41
C ILE A 104 -15.80 17.63 -3.09
N PHE A 105 -16.44 18.36 -4.00
CA PHE A 105 -17.82 18.78 -3.86
C PHE A 105 -18.77 17.58 -3.83
N GLY A 106 -18.59 16.62 -4.74
CA GLY A 106 -19.46 15.45 -4.86
C GLY A 106 -19.32 14.45 -3.71
N LEU A 107 -18.13 14.31 -3.13
CA LEU A 107 -17.81 13.31 -2.11
C LEU A 107 -17.48 13.91 -0.74
N ARG A 108 -17.73 15.21 -0.55
CA ARG A 108 -17.55 15.94 0.72
C ARG A 108 -16.13 15.88 1.29
N GLY A 109 -15.12 15.85 0.43
CA GLY A 109 -13.73 15.92 0.87
C GLY A 109 -13.23 17.35 1.06
N SER A 110 -11.90 17.50 1.08
CA SER A 110 -11.21 18.79 1.04
C SER A 110 -10.03 18.79 0.07
N ILE A 111 -9.55 19.99 -0.26
CA ILE A 111 -8.28 20.21 -0.96
C ILE A 111 -7.45 21.26 -0.26
N ASP A 112 -6.19 20.94 -0.03
CA ASP A 112 -5.22 21.81 0.58
C ASP A 112 -4.02 21.99 -0.35
N ARG A 113 -3.58 23.23 -0.53
CA ARG A 113 -2.34 23.49 -1.26
C ARG A 113 -1.16 23.31 -0.31
N VAL A 114 -0.37 22.26 -0.53
CA VAL A 114 0.80 21.95 0.32
C VAL A 114 2.10 22.56 -0.21
N SER A 115 2.19 22.86 -1.51
CA SER A 115 3.32 23.59 -2.11
C SER A 115 2.92 24.26 -3.44
N ASN A 116 3.87 24.87 -4.13
CA ASN A 116 3.62 25.45 -5.44
C ASN A 116 3.23 24.37 -6.45
N ARG A 117 1.98 24.42 -6.95
CA ARG A 117 1.40 23.43 -7.88
C ARG A 117 1.34 22.01 -7.30
N VAL A 118 1.39 21.85 -5.98
CA VAL A 118 1.19 20.56 -5.30
C VAL A 118 0.02 20.69 -4.33
N PHE A 119 -0.93 19.77 -4.45
CA PHE A 119 -2.18 19.78 -3.69
C PHE A 119 -2.38 18.43 -2.99
N LEU A 120 -3.02 18.46 -1.83
CA LEU A 120 -3.49 17.28 -1.12
C LEU A 120 -5.01 17.25 -1.24
N LEU A 121 -5.55 16.14 -1.72
CA LEU A 121 -6.98 15.83 -1.69
C LEU A 121 -7.25 14.87 -0.54
N THR A 122 -8.17 15.23 0.34
CA THR A 122 -8.51 14.47 1.54
C THR A 122 -9.97 13.99 1.48
N PRO A 123 -10.23 12.68 1.49
CA PRO A 123 -11.59 12.12 1.59
C PRO A 123 -12.30 12.50 2.89
N ALA A 124 -13.63 12.43 2.92
CA ALA A 124 -14.45 12.90 4.04
C ALA A 124 -14.18 12.21 5.38
N ASP A 125 -13.68 10.98 5.36
CA ASP A 125 -13.38 10.13 6.52
C ASP A 125 -11.91 10.18 6.95
N THR A 126 -11.08 10.98 6.29
CA THR A 126 -9.67 11.15 6.63
C THR A 126 -9.44 12.46 7.39
N GLU A 127 -8.82 12.37 8.55
CA GLU A 127 -8.33 13.53 9.31
C GLU A 127 -6.84 13.80 9.00
N ILE A 128 -6.51 15.05 8.67
CA ILE A 128 -5.12 15.49 8.46
C ILE A 128 -4.66 16.28 9.69
N VAL A 129 -3.67 15.74 10.39
CA VAL A 129 -3.04 16.43 11.52
C VAL A 129 -1.91 17.31 10.98
N ASN A 130 -2.06 18.62 11.13
CA ASN A 130 -0.97 19.55 10.87
C ASN A 130 -0.05 19.59 12.09
N GLY A 131 1.24 19.36 11.89
CA GLY A 131 2.22 19.62 12.93
C GLY A 131 2.36 21.13 13.10
N ASP A 132 1.79 21.69 14.16
CA ASP A 132 2.19 23.04 14.58
C ASP A 132 3.69 22.99 14.87
N PRO A 133 4.52 23.88 14.30
CA PRO A 133 5.88 24.01 14.75
C PRO A 133 5.79 24.42 16.22
N ALA A 134 5.99 23.46 17.12
CA ALA A 134 6.14 23.75 18.53
C ALA A 134 7.13 24.91 18.63
N PRO A 135 6.85 25.96 19.42
CA PRO A 135 7.81 27.02 19.64
C PRO A 135 9.11 26.32 20.00
N HIS A 136 10.18 26.61 19.25
CA HIS A 136 11.49 26.03 19.47
C HIS A 136 11.88 26.38 20.91
N ARG A 137 11.49 25.53 21.85
CA ARG A 137 12.08 25.54 23.17
C ARG A 137 13.50 25.12 22.90
N THR A 138 14.43 25.98 23.27
CA THR A 138 15.88 25.81 23.16
C THR A 138 16.35 24.66 24.05
N ASP A 139 15.67 23.52 24.00
CA ASP A 139 15.98 22.29 24.73
C ASP A 139 16.99 21.51 23.88
N GLY A 140 18.23 22.00 23.91
CA GLY A 140 19.42 21.16 24.00
C GLY A 140 19.63 20.01 23.01
N PHE A 141 19.07 20.04 21.81
CA PHE A 141 19.29 18.99 20.80
C PHE A 141 20.57 19.19 19.97
N PHE A 142 21.62 19.76 20.56
CA PHE A 142 22.91 19.93 19.90
C PHE A 142 24.01 19.15 20.63
N ASN A 143 24.49 18.11 19.94
CA ASN A 143 25.86 17.61 19.98
C ASN A 143 26.38 17.04 21.32
N GLN A 144 26.18 15.73 21.53
CA GLN A 144 27.08 14.96 22.39
C GLN A 144 27.96 14.02 21.55
N SER A 145 29.23 14.43 21.47
CA SER A 145 30.45 13.72 21.05
C SER A 145 30.71 13.53 19.56
#